data_AF-A0A1G3FQG2-F1
#
_entry.id   AF-A0A1G3FQG2-F1
#
_cell.length_a   1.000
_cell.length_b   1.000
_cell.length_c   1.000
_cell.angle_alpha   90.00
_cell.angle_beta   90.00
_cell.angle_gamma   90.00
#
_symmetry.space_group_name_H-M   'P 1'
#
loop_
_entity.id
_entity.type
_entity.pdbx_description
1 polymer ?
#
loop_
_entity_poly.entity_id
_entity_poly.type
_entity_poly.pdbx_seq_one_letter_code
_entity_poly.pdbx_strand_id
1 'polypeptide(L)'
;MPPSCSFAVPTPRRQRVLAVGVIGPGRVGSALLEQLRAAQPRLARDSGLELRLCGVVASRRMWLDCDDAELNGRHGGAQIWRPNDLDAFAEHVRGNDGRHALLIDCSANDEVAAHYPRWLAAGLHVVTPNKLAGSGPLPRWQAIRAACASGARFRYEATVCAGLPVVQTLRDLLDTGDELLAVDGMFSGTLAWLCNRHDGRQPFSTLVREAHALGYTEPDPRDDLSGLDVARKLVILAREAGWPLSLEDVDLEGLVPPALAALPLDECMQRLDELDAPMAAKLAEAHAAGGVLRHVARLDRHGRASVRLLVLPATHAFAHTRLTD
;
A
#
# COMPACT_ATOMS: atom_id res chain seq x y z
N MET A 1 20.18 45.09 41.94
CA MET A 1 19.11 44.29 41.33
C MET A 1 19.68 43.60 40.10
N PRO A 2 19.45 42.30 39.86
CA PRO A 2 19.86 41.66 38.62
C PRO A 2 19.02 42.20 37.44
N PRO A 3 19.57 42.32 36.23
CA PRO A 3 18.80 42.69 35.06
C PRO A 3 17.79 41.59 34.73
N SER A 4 16.54 41.97 34.51
CA SER A 4 15.50 41.04 34.08
C SER A 4 15.77 40.52 32.67
N CYS A 5 16.07 39.23 32.53
CA CYS A 5 16.03 38.57 31.23
C CYS A 5 14.61 38.67 30.67
N SER A 6 14.43 39.54 29.68
CA SER A 6 13.24 39.53 28.83
C SER A 6 13.28 38.25 27.99
N PHE A 7 12.43 37.28 28.32
CA PHE A 7 12.16 36.17 27.43
C PHE A 7 11.52 36.75 26.17
N ALA A 8 12.19 36.63 25.04
CA ALA A 8 11.65 37.06 23.76
C ALA A 8 10.32 36.33 23.52
N VAL A 9 9.24 37.09 23.35
CA VAL A 9 7.93 36.54 22.96
C VAL A 9 8.14 35.78 21.64
N PRO A 10 7.77 34.49 21.54
CA PRO A 10 7.94 33.74 20.30
C PRO A 10 7.22 34.45 19.16
N THR A 11 7.95 34.85 18.13
CA THR A 11 7.37 35.39 16.91
C THR A 11 6.35 34.36 16.39
N PRO A 12 5.10 34.74 16.07
CA PRO A 12 4.10 33.78 15.61
C PRO A 12 4.63 33.06 14.37
N ARG A 13 4.84 31.75 14.50
CA ARG A 13 5.33 30.91 13.40
C ARG A 13 4.32 31.02 12.26
N ARG A 14 4.80 31.33 11.04
CA ARG A 14 3.95 31.43 9.85
C ARG A 14 3.21 30.11 9.64
N GLN A 15 1.91 30.13 9.93
CA GLN A 15 1.01 28.99 9.77
C GLN A 15 0.92 28.62 8.29
N ARG A 16 1.18 27.35 7.98
CA ARG A 16 1.12 26.78 6.63
C ARG A 16 -0.09 25.87 6.57
N VAL A 17 -1.00 26.14 5.65
CA VAL A 17 -2.16 25.28 5.39
C VAL A 17 -1.83 24.32 4.25
N LEU A 18 -2.07 23.03 4.47
CA LEU A 18 -2.10 22.01 3.43
C LEU A 18 -3.54 21.53 3.29
N ALA A 19 -4.14 21.77 2.13
CA ALA A 19 -5.47 21.24 1.80
C ALA A 19 -5.36 19.75 1.51
N VAL A 20 -6.31 18.96 2.04
CA VAL A 20 -6.30 17.49 1.96
C VAL A 20 -7.63 17.00 1.39
N GLY A 21 -7.57 16.20 0.34
CA GLY A 21 -8.71 15.43 -0.17
C GLY A 21 -8.45 13.94 0.02
N VAL A 22 -9.38 13.20 0.62
CA VAL A 22 -9.26 11.74 0.81
C VAL A 22 -10.17 11.01 -0.17
N ILE A 23 -9.61 10.07 -0.93
CA ILE A 23 -10.36 9.20 -1.84
C ILE A 23 -10.39 7.78 -1.23
N GLY A 24 -11.58 7.19 -1.13
CA GLY A 24 -11.79 5.87 -0.54
C GLY A 24 -11.83 5.84 1.00
N PRO A 25 -12.91 6.33 1.65
CA PRO A 25 -13.15 6.17 3.09
C PRO A 25 -13.56 4.73 3.46
N GLY A 26 -12.76 3.74 3.03
CA GLY A 26 -12.83 2.35 3.47
C GLY A 26 -12.02 2.13 4.75
N ARG A 27 -11.62 0.87 5.02
CA ARG A 27 -10.86 0.50 6.23
C ARG A 27 -9.62 1.39 6.45
N VAL A 28 -8.81 1.57 5.40
CA VAL A 28 -7.59 2.41 5.46
C VAL A 28 -7.92 3.90 5.51
N GLY A 29 -8.86 4.37 4.68
CA GLY A 29 -9.24 5.78 4.61
C GLY A 29 -9.84 6.32 5.90
N SER A 30 -10.71 5.56 6.56
CA SER A 30 -11.30 5.95 7.85
C SER A 30 -10.27 5.97 8.98
N ALA A 31 -9.41 4.94 9.07
CA ALA A 31 -8.32 4.92 10.05
C ALA A 31 -7.33 6.09 9.84
N LEU A 32 -7.06 6.46 8.58
CA LEU A 32 -6.26 7.65 8.26
C LEU A 32 -6.96 8.94 8.70
N LEU A 33 -8.27 9.11 8.45
CA LEU A 33 -9.03 10.30 8.85
C LEU A 33 -8.99 10.50 10.38
N GLU A 34 -9.16 9.42 11.14
CA GLU A 34 -9.01 9.43 12.61
C GLU A 34 -7.59 9.86 13.04
N GLN A 35 -6.55 9.30 12.42
CA GLN A 35 -5.15 9.65 12.69
C GLN A 35 -4.83 11.11 12.32
N LEU A 36 -5.33 11.61 11.19
CA LEU A 36 -5.16 13.00 10.76
C LEU A 36 -5.77 13.97 11.80
N ARG A 37 -7.01 13.70 12.23
CA ARG A 37 -7.70 14.48 13.26
C ARG A 37 -6.96 14.47 14.60
N ALA A 38 -6.46 13.31 15.04
CA ALA A 38 -5.65 13.20 16.25
C ALA A 38 -4.29 13.92 16.13
N ALA A 39 -3.71 13.98 14.92
CA ALA A 39 -2.40 14.60 14.69
C ALA A 39 -2.47 16.14 14.52
N GLN A 40 -3.58 16.69 14.01
CA GLN A 40 -3.75 18.12 13.72
C GLN A 40 -3.28 19.07 14.84
N PRO A 41 -3.70 18.93 16.12
CA PRO A 41 -3.27 19.85 17.18
C PRO A 41 -1.76 19.82 17.45
N ARG A 42 -1.15 18.63 17.29
CA ARG A 42 0.30 18.44 17.44
C ARG A 42 1.07 19.06 16.27
N LEU A 43 0.62 18.84 15.04
CA LEU A 43 1.23 19.40 13.84
C LEU A 43 1.18 20.93 13.81
N ALA A 44 0.02 21.52 14.17
CA ALA A 44 -0.15 22.96 14.24
C ALA A 44 0.81 23.59 15.27
N ARG A 45 0.85 23.05 16.49
CA ARG A 45 1.73 23.55 17.57
C ARG A 45 3.21 23.35 17.27
N ASP A 46 3.62 22.13 16.91
CA ASP A 46 5.04 21.75 16.89
C ASP A 46 5.72 22.16 15.57
N SER A 47 4.97 22.25 14.47
CA SER A 47 5.52 22.50 13.12
C SER A 47 4.88 23.69 12.36
N GLY A 48 3.84 24.32 12.92
CA GLY A 48 3.09 25.38 12.23
C GLY A 48 2.38 24.90 10.97
N LEU A 49 1.99 23.61 10.93
CA LEU A 49 1.31 22.96 9.82
C LEU A 49 -0.13 22.65 10.19
N GLU A 50 -1.07 23.21 9.44
CA GLU A 50 -2.49 22.93 9.52
C GLU A 50 -2.87 22.00 8.36
N LEU A 51 -3.41 20.82 8.69
CA LEU A 51 -3.95 19.89 7.70
C LEU A 51 -5.45 20.14 7.58
N ARG A 52 -5.87 20.89 6.56
CA ARG A 52 -7.28 21.22 6.34
C ARG A 52 -7.92 20.19 5.42
N LEU A 53 -8.86 19.42 5.92
CA LEU A 53 -9.61 18.47 5.11
C LEU A 53 -10.63 19.25 4.27
N CYS A 54 -10.57 19.13 2.93
CA CYS A 54 -11.44 19.87 2.02
C CYS A 54 -12.46 18.97 1.33
N GLY A 55 -12.14 17.68 1.11
CA GLY A 55 -13.11 16.75 0.56
C GLY A 55 -12.86 15.28 0.93
N VAL A 56 -13.92 14.47 0.80
CA VAL A 56 -13.86 13.01 0.82
C VAL A 56 -14.65 12.41 -0.36
N VAL A 57 -14.04 11.56 -1.18
CA VAL A 57 -14.70 10.80 -2.27
C VAL A 57 -14.91 9.34 -1.87
N ALA A 58 -16.15 8.87 -1.96
CA ALA A 58 -16.49 7.46 -2.03
C ALA A 58 -16.90 7.08 -3.46
N SER A 59 -16.91 5.77 -3.78
CA SER A 59 -17.09 5.24 -5.14
C SER A 59 -18.22 5.86 -5.97
N ARG A 60 -19.37 6.17 -5.35
CA ARG A 60 -20.54 6.77 -6.02
C ARG A 60 -20.78 8.25 -5.71
N ARG A 61 -20.08 8.81 -4.74
CA ARG A 61 -20.43 10.13 -4.17
C ARG A 61 -19.25 10.85 -3.51
N MET A 62 -19.22 12.17 -3.60
CA MET A 62 -18.23 13.02 -2.94
C MET A 62 -18.85 14.02 -1.97
N TRP A 63 -18.06 14.37 -0.96
CA TRP A 63 -18.29 15.43 0.00
C TRP A 63 -17.20 16.50 -0.21
N LEU A 64 -17.59 17.78 -0.32
CA LEU A 64 -16.72 18.90 -0.72
C LEU A 64 -16.77 20.07 0.28
N ASP A 65 -17.03 19.76 1.55
CA ASP A 65 -17.12 20.77 2.62
C ASP A 65 -16.88 20.11 3.99
N CYS A 66 -15.68 19.58 4.20
CA CYS A 66 -15.32 18.83 5.42
C CYS A 66 -14.22 19.48 6.27
N ASP A 67 -14.40 20.77 6.58
CA ASP A 67 -13.89 21.32 7.83
C ASP A 67 -14.67 20.68 9.00
N ASP A 68 -14.21 19.50 9.43
CA ASP A 68 -14.88 18.61 10.38
C ASP A 68 -14.78 19.07 11.86
N ALA A 69 -15.90 19.07 12.59
CA ALA A 69 -15.96 19.28 14.04
C ALA A 69 -16.86 18.28 14.82
N GLU A 70 -18.09 18.49 15.30
CA GLU A 70 -19.20 19.36 14.88
C GLU A 70 -19.29 19.61 13.37
N LEU A 71 -19.00 18.54 12.60
CA LEU A 71 -18.91 18.36 11.14
C LEU A 71 -20.16 18.85 10.37
N ASN A 72 -20.41 20.15 10.43
CA ASN A 72 -21.64 20.80 9.95
C ASN A 72 -22.85 20.28 10.76
N GLY A 73 -22.88 20.62 12.06
CA GLY A 73 -23.85 20.15 13.05
C GLY A 73 -25.31 20.12 12.55
N ARG A 74 -26.07 19.10 13.01
CA ARG A 74 -27.32 18.56 12.42
C ARG A 74 -28.56 19.49 12.26
N HIS A 75 -28.44 20.80 12.09
CA HIS A 75 -29.58 21.69 11.86
C HIS A 75 -29.28 22.80 10.82
N GLY A 76 -30.09 22.85 9.75
CA GLY A 76 -30.44 24.13 9.11
C GLY A 76 -29.93 24.41 7.70
N GLY A 77 -29.02 23.63 7.12
CA GLY A 77 -28.54 23.82 5.74
C GLY A 77 -28.40 22.49 4.99
N ALA A 78 -29.19 22.27 3.95
CA ALA A 78 -29.22 20.98 3.23
C ALA A 78 -27.97 20.77 2.36
N GLN A 79 -26.89 20.25 2.97
CA GLN A 79 -25.71 19.79 2.26
C GLN A 79 -25.86 18.32 1.87
N ILE A 80 -25.82 18.06 0.56
CA ILE A 80 -26.07 16.74 -0.02
C ILE A 80 -24.79 16.22 -0.65
N TRP A 81 -24.48 14.94 -0.38
CA TRP A 81 -23.47 14.17 -1.11
C TRP A 81 -23.66 14.34 -2.62
N ARG A 82 -22.65 14.85 -3.32
CA ARG A 82 -22.69 15.03 -4.78
C ARG A 82 -22.33 13.71 -5.47
N PRO A 83 -22.73 13.47 -6.74
CA PRO A 83 -22.19 12.37 -7.53
C PRO A 83 -20.66 12.38 -7.54
N ASN A 84 -20.02 11.22 -7.66
CA ASN A 84 -18.56 11.14 -7.77
C ASN A 84 -18.09 11.83 -9.08
N ASP A 85 -17.18 12.80 -8.93
CA ASP A 85 -16.45 13.44 -10.02
C ASP A 85 -15.03 13.72 -9.50
N LEU A 86 -14.06 12.94 -9.98
CA LEU A 86 -12.66 13.00 -9.57
C LEU A 86 -11.94 14.27 -10.05
N ASP A 87 -12.47 14.92 -11.09
CA ASP A 87 -11.93 16.15 -11.65
C ASP A 87 -12.37 17.32 -10.79
N ALA A 88 -13.69 17.48 -10.63
CA ALA A 88 -14.28 18.51 -9.76
C ALA A 88 -13.80 18.38 -8.30
N PHE A 89 -13.57 17.16 -7.81
CA PHE A 89 -12.96 16.92 -6.51
C PHE A 89 -11.54 17.49 -6.41
N ALA A 90 -10.67 17.14 -7.37
CA ALA A 90 -9.28 17.59 -7.36
C ALA A 90 -9.18 19.12 -7.50
N GLU A 91 -10.03 19.75 -8.32
CA GLU A 91 -10.09 21.20 -8.45
C GLU A 91 -10.58 21.88 -7.17
N HIS A 92 -11.60 21.31 -6.51
CA HIS A 92 -12.09 21.82 -5.23
C HIS A 92 -10.99 21.78 -4.14
N VAL A 93 -10.30 20.65 -3.99
CA VAL A 93 -9.22 20.50 -2.99
C VAL A 93 -8.06 21.46 -3.29
N ARG A 94 -7.65 21.58 -4.57
CA ARG A 94 -6.63 22.53 -5.04
C ARG A 94 -6.99 23.96 -4.63
N GLY A 95 -8.24 24.38 -4.84
CA GLY A 95 -8.66 25.76 -4.65
C GLY A 95 -8.00 26.72 -5.64
N ASN A 96 -8.01 28.01 -5.30
CA ASN A 96 -7.54 29.12 -6.12
C ASN A 96 -6.71 30.17 -5.33
N ASP A 97 -6.38 29.88 -4.07
CA ASP A 97 -5.64 30.76 -3.14
C ASP A 97 -4.13 30.50 -3.10
N GLY A 98 -3.63 29.60 -3.95
CA GLY A 98 -2.20 29.29 -4.07
C GLY A 98 -1.63 28.44 -2.92
N ARG A 99 -2.48 27.85 -2.08
CA ARG A 99 -2.05 26.88 -1.05
C ARG A 99 -1.52 25.59 -1.67
N HIS A 100 -0.71 24.84 -0.92
CA HIS A 100 -0.42 23.46 -1.29
C HIS A 100 -1.64 22.57 -1.05
N ALA A 101 -1.84 21.61 -1.94
CA ALA A 101 -2.97 20.69 -1.90
C ALA A 101 -2.50 19.24 -2.14
N LEU A 102 -3.09 18.31 -1.39
CA LEU A 102 -2.73 16.90 -1.34
C LEU A 102 -3.98 16.04 -1.55
N LEU A 103 -3.91 15.12 -2.50
CA LEU A 103 -4.86 14.02 -2.64
C LEU A 103 -4.28 12.76 -2.00
N ILE A 104 -5.08 12.10 -1.15
CA ILE A 104 -4.72 10.83 -0.53
C ILE A 104 -5.67 9.76 -1.06
N ASP A 105 -5.18 8.92 -1.97
CA ASP A 105 -5.96 7.81 -2.51
C ASP A 105 -5.76 6.55 -1.67
N CYS A 106 -6.73 6.26 -0.80
CA CYS A 106 -6.83 5.03 -0.01
C CYS A 106 -7.67 3.94 -0.69
N SER A 107 -7.98 4.08 -1.98
CA SER A 107 -8.65 3.06 -2.78
C SER A 107 -7.67 2.03 -3.38
N ALA A 108 -8.22 1.02 -4.03
CA ALA A 108 -7.50 0.11 -4.92
C ALA A 108 -8.08 0.18 -6.35
N ASN A 109 -8.49 1.38 -6.79
CA ASN A 109 -9.12 1.59 -8.10
C ASN A 109 -8.08 2.04 -9.15
N ASP A 110 -8.09 1.39 -10.31
CA ASP A 110 -7.19 1.70 -11.44
C ASP A 110 -7.55 3.03 -12.12
N GLU A 111 -8.85 3.35 -12.18
CA GLU A 111 -9.37 4.61 -12.71
C GLU A 111 -8.81 5.80 -11.92
N VAL A 112 -8.86 5.74 -10.59
CA VAL A 112 -8.30 6.77 -9.70
C VAL A 112 -6.80 6.95 -9.94
N ALA A 113 -6.05 5.84 -10.07
CA ALA A 113 -4.63 5.88 -10.41
C ALA A 113 -4.34 6.48 -11.80
N ALA A 114 -5.27 6.38 -12.76
CA ALA A 114 -5.12 6.99 -14.09
C ALA A 114 -5.17 8.53 -14.07
N HIS A 115 -5.79 9.17 -13.07
CA HIS A 115 -5.78 10.63 -12.94
C HIS A 115 -4.46 11.20 -12.40
N TYR A 116 -3.61 10.38 -11.77
CA TYR A 116 -2.40 10.84 -11.06
C TYR A 116 -1.45 11.71 -11.90
N PRO A 117 -1.07 11.36 -13.15
CA PRO A 117 -0.16 12.19 -13.94
C PRO A 117 -0.67 13.61 -14.11
N ARG A 118 -1.99 13.76 -14.32
CA ARG A 118 -2.62 15.07 -14.51
C ARG A 118 -2.73 15.86 -13.21
N TRP A 119 -3.04 15.21 -12.09
CA TRP A 119 -3.04 15.86 -10.78
C TRP A 119 -1.65 16.36 -10.39
N LEU A 120 -0.63 15.51 -10.51
CA LEU A 120 0.77 15.87 -10.25
C LEU A 120 1.24 16.99 -11.18
N ALA A 121 0.92 16.95 -12.47
CA ALA A 121 1.24 18.03 -13.42
C ALA A 121 0.54 19.36 -13.06
N ALA A 122 -0.66 19.31 -12.47
CA ALA A 122 -1.39 20.46 -11.96
C ALA A 122 -0.94 20.95 -10.56
N GLY A 123 0.17 20.41 -10.02
CA GLY A 123 0.75 20.82 -8.74
C GLY A 123 0.15 20.16 -7.50
N LEU A 124 -0.83 19.25 -7.65
CA LEU A 124 -1.39 18.49 -6.53
C LEU A 124 -0.41 17.40 -6.09
N HIS A 125 -0.10 17.35 -4.80
CA HIS A 125 0.62 16.21 -4.22
C HIS A 125 -0.30 14.98 -4.19
N VAL A 126 0.27 13.78 -4.29
CA VAL A 126 -0.46 12.51 -4.21
C VAL A 126 0.22 11.57 -3.21
N VAL A 127 -0.54 11.06 -2.24
CA VAL A 127 -0.11 10.02 -1.27
C VAL A 127 -1.02 8.80 -1.44
N THR A 128 -0.49 7.57 -1.43
CA THR A 128 -1.34 6.39 -1.66
C THR A 128 -0.77 5.03 -1.19
N PRO A 129 -1.60 4.11 -0.66
CA PRO A 129 -1.34 2.66 -0.65
C PRO A 129 -1.73 1.93 -1.96
N ASN A 130 -2.27 2.63 -2.97
CA ASN A 130 -2.77 2.04 -4.22
C ASN A 130 -1.61 1.53 -5.10
N LYS A 131 -1.31 0.23 -4.97
CA LYS A 131 -0.28 -0.48 -5.73
C LYS A 131 -0.45 -0.36 -7.25
N LEU A 132 -1.64 -0.06 -7.78
CA LEU A 132 -1.89 0.04 -9.22
C LEU A 132 -1.15 1.22 -9.86
N ALA A 133 -0.88 2.28 -9.11
CA ALA A 133 -0.07 3.41 -9.58
C ALA A 133 1.37 2.98 -9.90
N GLY A 134 1.98 2.19 -9.01
CA GLY A 134 3.37 1.73 -9.13
C GLY A 134 3.56 0.41 -9.89
N SER A 135 2.57 -0.49 -9.88
CA SER A 135 2.62 -1.82 -10.52
C SER A 135 1.75 -1.97 -11.77
N GLY A 136 1.02 -0.93 -12.17
CA GLY A 136 0.21 -0.90 -13.38
C GLY A 136 1.02 -0.70 -14.66
N PRO A 137 0.37 -0.32 -15.78
CA PRO A 137 1.03 -0.14 -17.07
C PRO A 137 2.26 0.77 -16.99
N LEU A 138 3.39 0.32 -17.53
CA LEU A 138 4.65 1.05 -17.51
C LEU A 138 4.55 2.50 -18.04
N PRO A 139 3.78 2.82 -19.11
CA PRO A 139 3.59 4.20 -19.55
C PRO A 139 2.91 5.09 -18.50
N ARG A 140 1.97 4.56 -17.70
CA ARG A 140 1.34 5.31 -16.59
C ARG A 140 2.36 5.61 -15.50
N TRP A 141 3.19 4.62 -15.14
CA TRP A 141 4.28 4.82 -14.19
C TRP A 141 5.24 5.93 -14.63
N GLN A 142 5.70 5.87 -15.89
CA GLN A 142 6.58 6.89 -16.48
C GLN A 142 5.92 8.27 -16.48
N ALA A 143 4.63 8.36 -16.81
CA ALA A 143 3.87 9.62 -16.77
C ALA A 143 3.74 10.19 -15.35
N ILE A 144 3.50 9.35 -14.34
CA ILE A 144 3.49 9.75 -12.91
C ILE A 144 4.86 10.33 -12.50
N ARG A 145 5.96 9.66 -12.85
CA ARG A 145 7.32 10.10 -12.52
C ARG A 145 7.68 11.40 -13.24
N ALA A 146 7.32 11.54 -14.53
CA ALA A 146 7.53 12.77 -15.30
C ALA A 146 6.71 13.94 -14.75
N ALA A 147 5.46 13.72 -14.35
CA ALA A 147 4.58 14.74 -13.80
C ALA A 147 5.08 15.36 -12.48
N CYS A 148 5.95 14.66 -11.73
CA CYS A 148 6.59 15.21 -10.54
C CYS A 148 7.58 16.37 -10.83
N ALA A 149 7.94 16.60 -12.10
CA ALA A 149 8.74 17.76 -12.51
C ALA A 149 8.04 19.12 -12.26
N SER A 150 6.72 19.13 -12.00
CA SER A 150 5.98 20.32 -11.54
C SER A 150 6.38 20.81 -10.14
N GLY A 151 7.16 20.02 -9.38
CA GLY A 151 7.39 20.24 -7.95
C GLY A 151 6.36 19.55 -7.05
N ALA A 152 5.30 18.97 -7.63
CA ALA A 152 4.41 18.07 -6.90
C ALA A 152 5.17 16.85 -6.35
N ARG A 153 4.59 16.20 -5.35
CA ARG A 153 5.21 15.06 -4.66
C ARG A 153 4.28 13.87 -4.74
N PHE A 154 4.81 12.75 -5.20
CA PHE A 154 4.16 11.45 -5.18
C PHE A 154 4.81 10.58 -4.10
N ARG A 155 4.02 10.00 -3.20
CA ARG A 155 4.48 9.17 -2.07
C ARG A 155 3.59 7.93 -1.91
N TYR A 156 4.22 6.77 -1.74
CA TYR A 156 3.53 5.49 -1.87
C TYR A 156 4.16 4.38 -1.01
N GLU A 157 4.75 4.76 0.13
CA GLU A 157 5.37 3.83 1.09
C GLU A 157 4.45 2.64 1.41
N ALA A 158 3.19 2.94 1.72
CA ALA A 158 2.18 1.95 2.09
C ALA A 158 1.76 0.97 0.97
N THR A 159 2.35 1.06 -0.23
CA THR A 159 2.18 0.04 -1.26
C THR A 159 2.98 -1.24 -0.97
N VAL A 160 4.12 -1.14 -0.27
CA VAL A 160 5.02 -2.26 0.04
C VAL A 160 5.23 -2.33 1.54
N CYS A 161 4.89 -3.47 2.16
CA CYS A 161 5.04 -3.70 3.61
C CYS A 161 4.35 -2.67 4.53
N ALA A 162 3.30 -2.01 4.05
CA ALA A 162 2.37 -1.15 4.80
C ALA A 162 3.03 0.01 5.58
N GLY A 163 3.38 -0.19 6.85
CA GLY A 163 3.97 0.85 7.70
C GLY A 163 5.50 0.87 7.71
N LEU A 164 6.15 -0.14 7.12
CA LEU A 164 7.61 -0.26 7.11
C LEU A 164 8.23 0.66 6.03
N PRO A 165 9.37 1.32 6.31
CA PRO A 165 9.99 2.29 5.39
C PRO A 165 10.80 1.62 4.26
N VAL A 166 10.22 0.66 3.54
CA VAL A 166 10.93 -0.13 2.53
C VAL A 166 11.27 0.69 1.28
N VAL A 167 10.30 1.41 0.73
CA VAL A 167 10.43 2.22 -0.49
C VAL A 167 11.36 3.40 -0.23
N GLN A 168 11.16 4.12 0.88
CA GLN A 168 12.07 5.21 1.25
C GLN A 168 13.50 4.70 1.51
N THR A 169 13.71 3.63 2.30
CA THR A 169 15.09 3.14 2.56
C THR A 169 15.79 2.71 1.27
N LEU A 170 15.10 2.03 0.35
CA LEU A 170 15.66 1.69 -0.96
C LEU A 170 16.08 2.94 -1.75
N ARG A 171 15.24 3.98 -1.77
CA ARG A 171 15.58 5.22 -2.47
C ARG A 171 16.69 6.02 -1.79
N ASP A 172 16.67 6.17 -0.47
CA ASP A 172 17.71 6.92 0.25
C ASP A 172 19.11 6.28 0.06
N LEU A 173 19.20 4.95 -0.05
CA LEU A 173 20.45 4.25 -0.42
C LEU A 173 20.86 4.51 -1.88
N LEU A 174 19.96 4.30 -2.85
CA LEU A 174 20.26 4.49 -4.27
C LEU A 174 20.57 5.96 -4.63
N ASP A 175 19.84 6.91 -4.04
CA ASP A 175 20.05 8.35 -4.23
C ASP A 175 21.35 8.86 -3.58
N THR A 176 21.95 8.10 -2.65
CA THR A 176 23.29 8.38 -2.09
C THR A 176 24.43 7.65 -2.79
N GLY A 177 24.12 6.80 -3.79
CA GLY A 177 25.11 6.14 -4.65
C GLY A 177 25.42 4.68 -4.31
N ASP A 178 24.60 4.02 -3.50
CA ASP A 178 24.69 2.57 -3.27
C ASP A 178 24.20 1.76 -4.48
N GLU A 179 24.63 0.51 -4.61
CA GLU A 179 24.26 -0.39 -5.72
C GLU A 179 23.39 -1.56 -5.23
N LEU A 180 22.18 -1.69 -5.77
CA LEU A 180 21.29 -2.79 -5.41
C LEU A 180 21.81 -4.15 -5.93
N LEU A 181 22.28 -5.00 -5.02
CA LEU A 181 22.68 -6.37 -5.33
C LEU A 181 21.49 -7.33 -5.49
N ALA A 182 20.50 -7.24 -4.60
CA ALA A 182 19.28 -8.03 -4.61
C ALA A 182 18.21 -7.46 -3.65
N VAL A 183 16.95 -7.83 -3.87
CA VAL A 183 15.87 -7.76 -2.88
C VAL A 183 15.31 -9.16 -2.70
N ASP A 184 15.36 -9.69 -1.48
CA ASP A 184 14.58 -10.86 -1.05
C ASP A 184 13.49 -10.37 -0.09
N GLY A 185 12.26 -10.85 -0.20
CA GLY A 185 11.17 -10.38 0.68
C GLY A 185 9.96 -11.30 0.78
N MET A 186 9.37 -11.37 1.97
CA MET A 186 8.04 -11.91 2.21
C MET A 186 7.05 -10.74 2.24
N PHE A 187 6.17 -10.65 1.24
CA PHE A 187 5.33 -9.45 1.06
C PHE A 187 3.82 -9.67 1.27
N SER A 188 3.39 -10.87 1.67
CA SER A 188 1.99 -11.18 1.99
C SER A 188 1.90 -11.81 3.38
N GLY A 189 1.17 -11.15 4.29
CA GLY A 189 0.90 -11.67 5.63
C GLY A 189 0.08 -12.96 5.61
N THR A 190 -0.81 -13.13 4.63
CA THR A 190 -1.60 -14.35 4.40
C THR A 190 -0.69 -15.54 4.07
N LEU A 191 0.22 -15.36 3.12
CA LEU A 191 1.17 -16.40 2.71
C LEU A 191 2.22 -16.66 3.79
N ALA A 192 2.65 -15.61 4.51
CA ALA A 192 3.48 -15.76 5.71
C ALA A 192 2.77 -16.61 6.76
N TRP A 193 1.50 -16.33 7.09
CA TRP A 193 0.73 -17.08 8.08
C TRP A 193 0.58 -18.56 7.69
N LEU A 194 0.23 -18.83 6.43
CA LEU A 194 0.13 -20.19 5.91
C LEU A 194 1.47 -20.94 5.98
N CYS A 195 2.57 -20.32 5.54
CA CYS A 195 3.91 -20.91 5.61
C CYS A 195 4.42 -21.09 7.05
N ASN A 196 4.08 -20.18 7.96
CA ASN A 196 4.48 -20.21 9.36
C ASN A 196 3.68 -21.26 10.16
N ARG A 197 2.49 -21.65 9.70
CA ARG A 197 1.62 -22.64 10.35
C ARG A 197 1.62 -24.04 9.72
N HIS A 198 2.15 -24.20 8.51
CA HIS A 198 2.19 -25.51 7.85
C HIS A 198 3.33 -26.38 8.40
N ASP A 199 3.02 -27.16 9.44
CA ASP A 199 3.91 -28.12 10.10
C ASP A 199 3.65 -29.59 9.72
N GLY A 200 2.68 -29.82 8.82
CA GLY A 200 2.28 -31.15 8.34
C GLY A 200 1.33 -31.92 9.26
N ARG A 201 0.90 -31.36 10.41
CA ARG A 201 -0.06 -32.02 11.31
C ARG A 201 -1.50 -31.96 10.83
N GLN A 202 -1.83 -30.96 10.00
CA GLN A 202 -3.12 -30.84 9.33
C GLN A 202 -2.93 -30.50 7.84
N PRO A 203 -3.91 -30.82 6.98
CA PRO A 203 -3.85 -30.49 5.56
C PRO A 203 -3.69 -28.97 5.34
N PHE A 204 -3.02 -28.59 4.26
CA PHE A 204 -2.85 -27.19 3.87
C PHE A 204 -4.20 -26.53 3.53
N SER A 205 -5.12 -27.28 2.91
CA SER A 205 -6.49 -26.86 2.63
C SER A 205 -7.28 -26.51 3.89
N THR A 206 -6.99 -27.17 5.02
CA THR A 206 -7.54 -26.81 6.34
C THR A 206 -6.97 -25.48 6.84
N LEU A 207 -5.67 -25.23 6.67
CA LEU A 207 -5.05 -23.95 7.01
C LEU A 207 -5.60 -22.79 6.16
N VAL A 208 -5.84 -22.99 4.86
CA VAL A 208 -6.46 -21.96 4.00
C VAL A 208 -7.87 -21.61 4.48
N ARG A 209 -8.68 -22.62 4.84
CA ARG A 209 -10.04 -22.40 5.40
C ARG A 209 -10.01 -21.74 6.78
N GLU A 210 -9.02 -22.07 7.62
CA GLU A 210 -8.80 -21.42 8.91
C GLU A 210 -8.40 -19.94 8.73
N ALA A 211 -7.50 -19.62 7.80
CA ALA A 211 -7.11 -18.26 7.47
C ALA A 211 -8.29 -17.42 6.94
N HIS A 212 -9.12 -18.00 6.07
CA HIS A 212 -10.34 -17.36 5.55
C HIS A 212 -11.35 -17.07 6.67
N ALA A 213 -11.63 -18.05 7.53
CA ALA A 213 -12.54 -17.89 8.67
C ALA A 213 -12.07 -16.85 9.71
N LEU A 214 -10.75 -16.69 9.87
CA LEU A 214 -10.13 -15.67 10.72
C LEU A 214 -10.03 -14.28 10.05
N GLY A 215 -10.37 -14.16 8.76
CA GLY A 215 -10.25 -12.92 8.00
C GLY A 215 -8.80 -12.51 7.70
N TYR A 216 -7.89 -13.47 7.63
CA TYR A 216 -6.51 -13.27 7.19
C TYR A 216 -6.33 -13.34 5.67
N THR A 217 -7.29 -13.90 4.93
CA THR A 217 -7.33 -13.82 3.46
C THR A 217 -8.22 -12.66 3.01
N GLU A 218 -8.09 -12.29 1.74
CA GLU A 218 -9.17 -11.59 1.02
C GLU A 218 -10.45 -12.46 0.93
N PRO A 219 -11.62 -11.88 0.57
CA PRO A 219 -12.88 -12.63 0.47
C PRO A 219 -12.81 -13.86 -0.46
N ASP A 220 -11.96 -13.77 -1.48
CA ASP A 220 -11.52 -14.88 -2.33
C ASP A 220 -10.05 -15.23 -2.01
N PRO A 221 -9.77 -16.36 -1.34
CA PRO A 221 -8.41 -16.75 -0.99
C PRO A 221 -7.46 -16.91 -2.19
N ARG A 222 -7.97 -17.03 -3.42
CA ARG A 222 -7.13 -17.12 -4.63
C ARG A 222 -6.36 -15.83 -4.89
N ASP A 223 -6.88 -14.68 -4.48
CA ASP A 223 -6.20 -13.40 -4.69
C ASP A 223 -4.86 -13.37 -3.92
N ASP A 224 -4.84 -13.89 -2.68
CA ASP A 224 -3.61 -14.12 -1.91
C ASP A 224 -2.77 -15.26 -2.47
N LEU A 225 -3.37 -16.44 -2.65
CA LEU A 225 -2.67 -17.67 -3.05
C LEU A 225 -2.06 -17.61 -4.45
N SER A 226 -2.54 -16.71 -5.32
CA SER A 226 -1.96 -16.44 -6.63
C SER A 226 -0.55 -15.84 -6.57
N GLY A 227 -0.17 -15.19 -5.46
CA GLY A 227 1.05 -14.41 -5.35
C GLY A 227 1.05 -13.09 -6.16
N LEU A 228 -0.05 -12.72 -6.84
CA LEU A 228 -0.12 -11.53 -7.69
C LEU A 228 0.11 -10.23 -6.90
N ASP A 229 -0.39 -10.14 -5.67
CA ASP A 229 -0.12 -8.99 -4.79
C ASP A 229 1.36 -8.87 -4.41
N VAL A 230 2.03 -10.02 -4.20
CA VAL A 230 3.47 -10.10 -3.94
C VAL A 230 4.26 -9.65 -5.18
N ALA A 231 3.85 -10.08 -6.39
CA ALA A 231 4.44 -9.63 -7.65
C ALA A 231 4.25 -8.11 -7.87
N ARG A 232 3.08 -7.55 -7.54
CA ARG A 232 2.85 -6.08 -7.60
C ARG A 232 3.81 -5.31 -6.70
N LYS A 233 4.04 -5.79 -5.48
CA LYS A 233 4.98 -5.18 -4.53
C LYS A 233 6.43 -5.28 -5.04
N LEU A 234 6.81 -6.42 -5.63
CA LEU A 234 8.13 -6.61 -6.25
C LEU A 234 8.35 -5.69 -7.45
N VAL A 235 7.36 -5.51 -8.34
CA VAL A 235 7.44 -4.59 -9.50
C VAL A 235 7.65 -3.14 -9.05
N ILE A 236 7.02 -2.72 -7.94
CA ILE A 236 7.24 -1.38 -7.37
C ILE A 236 8.69 -1.20 -6.94
N LEU A 237 9.26 -2.15 -6.19
CA LEU A 237 10.67 -2.09 -5.78
C LEU A 237 11.63 -2.17 -6.97
N ALA A 238 11.33 -3.00 -7.98
CA ALA A 238 12.12 -3.08 -9.21
C ALA A 238 12.15 -1.74 -9.96
N ARG A 239 11.00 -1.07 -10.07
CA ARG A 239 10.88 0.26 -10.68
C ARG A 239 11.60 1.35 -9.88
N GLU A 240 11.61 1.28 -8.54
CA GLU A 240 12.46 2.16 -7.73
C GLU A 240 13.95 1.86 -7.87
N ALA A 241 14.33 0.60 -8.13
CA ALA A 241 15.69 0.20 -8.44
C ALA A 241 16.13 0.54 -9.87
N GLY A 242 15.28 1.17 -10.68
CA GLY A 242 15.57 1.57 -12.05
C GLY A 242 15.23 0.52 -13.12
N TRP A 243 14.70 -0.65 -12.75
CA TRP A 243 14.29 -1.69 -13.69
C TRP A 243 12.86 -1.43 -14.20
N PRO A 244 12.64 -1.29 -15.52
CA PRO A 244 11.35 -0.91 -16.08
C PRO A 244 10.39 -2.12 -16.22
N LEU A 245 10.33 -3.00 -15.22
CA LEU A 245 9.53 -4.22 -15.25
C LEU A 245 8.03 -3.93 -15.26
N SER A 246 7.26 -4.80 -15.88
CA SER A 246 5.82 -4.97 -15.71
C SER A 246 5.53 -6.30 -15.01
N LEU A 247 4.26 -6.67 -14.83
CA LEU A 247 3.90 -7.89 -14.09
C LEU A 247 4.21 -9.16 -14.87
N GLU A 248 4.07 -9.09 -16.18
CA GLU A 248 4.41 -10.12 -17.16
C GLU A 248 5.91 -10.47 -17.21
N ASP A 249 6.78 -9.60 -16.67
CA ASP A 249 8.23 -9.86 -16.55
C ASP A 249 8.60 -10.60 -15.25
N VAL A 250 7.64 -10.86 -14.36
CA VAL A 250 7.86 -11.56 -13.08
C VAL A 250 7.59 -13.05 -13.24
N ASP A 251 8.59 -13.89 -12.97
CA ASP A 251 8.44 -15.34 -12.96
C ASP A 251 7.71 -15.81 -11.69
N LEU A 252 6.37 -15.81 -11.77
CA LEU A 252 5.39 -16.01 -10.70
C LEU A 252 4.87 -17.46 -10.65
N GLU A 253 5.22 -18.17 -9.58
CA GLU A 253 4.68 -19.48 -9.20
C GLU A 253 3.67 -19.30 -8.05
N GLY A 254 2.39 -19.14 -8.42
CA GLY A 254 1.29 -19.12 -7.45
C GLY A 254 1.00 -20.51 -6.84
N LEU A 255 0.35 -20.55 -5.68
CA LEU A 255 -0.01 -21.79 -4.99
C LEU A 255 -1.28 -22.47 -5.55
N VAL A 256 -2.09 -21.76 -6.34
CA VAL A 256 -3.34 -22.30 -6.92
C VAL A 256 -3.07 -22.83 -8.34
N PRO A 257 -3.29 -24.14 -8.62
CA PRO A 257 -3.20 -24.66 -9.98
C PRO A 257 -4.18 -23.98 -10.94
N PRO A 258 -3.84 -23.77 -12.22
CA PRO A 258 -4.73 -23.09 -13.18
C PRO A 258 -6.13 -23.70 -13.29
N ALA A 259 -6.25 -25.02 -13.17
CA ALA A 259 -7.53 -25.74 -13.20
C ALA A 259 -8.44 -25.40 -12.00
N LEU A 260 -7.87 -25.12 -10.83
CA LEU A 260 -8.59 -24.71 -9.62
C LEU A 260 -8.87 -23.20 -9.64
N ALA A 261 -7.92 -22.40 -10.13
CA ALA A 261 -8.06 -20.96 -10.28
C ALA A 261 -9.23 -20.57 -11.22
N ALA A 262 -9.52 -21.38 -12.25
CA ALA A 262 -10.57 -21.12 -13.22
C ALA A 262 -12.01 -21.43 -12.74
N LEU A 263 -12.20 -22.05 -11.57
CA LEU A 263 -13.53 -22.42 -11.06
C LEU A 263 -14.30 -21.23 -10.46
N PRO A 264 -15.63 -21.34 -10.26
CA PRO A 264 -16.35 -20.49 -9.31
C PRO A 264 -15.76 -20.60 -7.89
N LEU A 265 -15.88 -19.54 -7.08
CA LEU A 265 -15.31 -19.50 -5.73
C LEU A 265 -15.76 -20.67 -4.85
N ASP A 266 -17.07 -20.95 -4.81
CA ASP A 266 -17.62 -22.03 -3.97
C ASP A 266 -17.08 -23.42 -4.35
N GLU A 267 -16.92 -23.68 -5.65
CA GLU A 267 -16.31 -24.92 -6.16
C GLU A 267 -14.81 -24.99 -5.84
N CYS A 268 -14.10 -23.87 -5.96
CA CYS A 268 -12.70 -23.77 -5.56
C CYS A 268 -12.52 -24.06 -4.06
N MET A 269 -13.38 -23.50 -3.19
CA MET A 269 -13.33 -23.70 -1.74
C MET A 269 -13.64 -25.15 -1.33
N GLN A 270 -14.48 -25.84 -2.10
CA GLN A 270 -14.72 -27.27 -1.94
C GLN A 270 -13.49 -28.11 -2.32
N ARG A 271 -12.79 -27.74 -3.42
CA ARG A 271 -11.65 -28.48 -4.02
C ARG A 271 -10.26 -28.02 -3.56
N LEU A 272 -10.14 -27.24 -2.48
CA LEU A 272 -8.85 -26.81 -1.92
C LEU A 272 -7.94 -27.98 -1.49
N ASP A 273 -8.48 -29.18 -1.28
CA ASP A 273 -7.73 -30.39 -0.96
C ASP A 273 -6.79 -30.85 -2.09
N GLU A 274 -7.01 -30.39 -3.33
CA GLU A 274 -6.05 -30.57 -4.44
C GLU A 274 -4.69 -29.89 -4.16
N LEU A 275 -4.63 -28.94 -3.21
CA LEU A 275 -3.39 -28.30 -2.76
C LEU A 275 -2.59 -29.16 -1.77
N ASP A 276 -3.22 -30.16 -1.13
CA ASP A 276 -2.63 -30.85 0.03
C ASP A 276 -1.43 -31.72 -0.33
N ALA A 277 -1.52 -32.51 -1.40
CA ALA A 277 -0.41 -33.37 -1.82
C ALA A 277 0.81 -32.58 -2.34
N PRO A 278 0.67 -31.55 -3.21
CA PRO A 278 1.79 -30.70 -3.62
C PRO A 278 2.46 -29.97 -2.44
N MET A 279 1.67 -29.45 -1.48
CA MET A 279 2.20 -28.74 -0.32
C MET A 279 2.90 -29.68 0.67
N ALA A 280 2.34 -30.86 0.93
CA ALA A 280 2.99 -31.89 1.74
C ALA A 280 4.32 -32.36 1.13
N ALA A 281 4.42 -32.47 -0.20
CA ALA A 281 5.66 -32.79 -0.90
C ALA A 281 6.73 -31.70 -0.68
N LYS A 282 6.40 -30.43 -0.95
CA LYS A 282 7.31 -29.29 -0.68
C LYS A 282 7.70 -29.20 0.80
N LEU A 283 6.81 -29.55 1.73
CA LEU A 283 7.13 -29.57 3.16
C LEU A 283 8.11 -30.70 3.51
N ALA A 284 7.94 -31.89 2.91
CA ALA A 284 8.88 -32.99 3.06
C ALA A 284 10.28 -32.65 2.50
N GLU A 285 10.36 -31.96 1.36
CA GLU A 285 11.61 -31.40 0.83
C GLU A 285 12.26 -30.42 1.81
N ALA A 286 11.48 -29.51 2.41
CA ALA A 286 11.97 -28.58 3.42
C ALA A 286 12.54 -29.30 4.65
N HIS A 287 11.82 -30.28 5.19
CA HIS A 287 12.29 -31.08 6.32
C HIS A 287 13.55 -31.90 5.99
N ALA A 288 13.62 -32.51 4.80
CA ALA A 288 14.80 -33.26 4.36
C ALA A 288 16.04 -32.36 4.20
N ALA A 289 15.85 -31.09 3.83
CA ALA A 289 16.92 -30.09 3.74
C ALA A 289 17.26 -29.41 5.08
N GLY A 290 16.58 -29.74 6.18
CA GLY A 290 16.73 -29.03 7.47
C GLY A 290 16.30 -27.55 7.40
N GLY A 291 15.37 -27.24 6.49
CA GLY A 291 14.90 -25.90 6.18
C GLY A 291 13.42 -25.67 6.49
N VAL A 292 12.91 -24.54 6.01
CA VAL A 292 11.52 -24.09 6.15
C VAL A 292 10.96 -23.66 4.80
N LEU A 293 9.66 -23.83 4.60
CA LEU A 293 8.95 -23.27 3.45
C LEU A 293 8.63 -21.80 3.66
N ARG A 294 8.93 -20.94 2.68
CA ARG A 294 8.53 -19.53 2.63
C ARG A 294 8.17 -19.10 1.21
N HIS A 295 7.10 -18.33 1.08
CA HIS A 295 6.76 -17.69 -0.19
C HIS A 295 7.51 -16.36 -0.33
N VAL A 296 8.46 -16.31 -1.25
CA VAL A 296 9.47 -15.24 -1.37
C VAL A 296 9.39 -14.57 -2.72
N ALA A 297 9.45 -13.24 -2.70
CA ALA A 297 9.76 -12.39 -3.85
C ALA A 297 11.27 -12.15 -3.93
N ARG A 298 11.84 -12.27 -5.12
CA ARG A 298 13.26 -12.01 -5.41
C ARG A 298 13.44 -11.09 -6.61
N LEU A 299 14.31 -10.10 -6.47
CA LEU A 299 14.86 -9.29 -7.55
C LEU A 299 16.38 -9.35 -7.46
N ASP A 300 17.08 -9.58 -8.56
CA ASP A 300 18.55 -9.52 -8.61
C ASP A 300 19.10 -8.24 -9.29
N ARG A 301 20.41 -8.03 -9.15
CA ARG A 301 21.21 -6.99 -9.83
C ARG A 301 21.15 -6.95 -11.37
N HIS A 302 20.39 -7.84 -12.01
CA HIS A 302 20.17 -7.88 -13.45
C HIS A 302 18.70 -7.65 -13.83
N GLY A 303 17.86 -7.28 -12.85
CA GLY A 303 16.44 -7.03 -13.06
C GLY A 303 15.60 -8.30 -13.18
N ARG A 304 16.13 -9.49 -12.88
CA ARG A 304 15.33 -10.73 -12.91
C ARG A 304 14.46 -10.81 -11.67
N ALA A 305 13.15 -10.78 -11.88
CA ALA A 305 12.14 -10.84 -10.84
C ALA A 305 11.48 -12.22 -10.79
N SER A 306 11.30 -12.77 -9.59
CA SER A 306 10.54 -14.01 -9.38
C SER A 306 9.77 -13.98 -8.06
N VAL A 307 8.66 -14.71 -8.01
CA VAL A 307 7.82 -14.87 -6.83
C VAL A 307 7.42 -16.33 -6.73
N ARG A 308 7.84 -17.04 -5.68
CA ARG A 308 7.53 -18.48 -5.51
C ARG A 308 7.69 -18.99 -4.09
N LEU A 309 7.21 -20.22 -3.88
CA LEU A 309 7.45 -20.98 -2.66
C LEU A 309 8.85 -21.64 -2.69
N LEU A 310 9.71 -21.26 -1.74
CA LEU A 310 11.08 -21.73 -1.61
C LEU A 310 11.30 -22.50 -0.30
N VAL A 311 12.24 -23.45 -0.34
CA VAL A 311 12.90 -23.99 0.85
C VAL A 311 14.06 -23.05 1.22
N LEU A 312 14.07 -22.55 2.46
CA LEU A 312 15.15 -21.73 3.01
C LEU A 312 15.81 -22.44 4.20
N PRO A 313 17.12 -22.25 4.45
CA PRO A 313 17.77 -22.78 5.65
C PRO A 313 17.10 -22.31 6.94
N ALA A 314 17.08 -23.13 7.99
CA ALA A 314 16.54 -22.75 9.30
C ALA A 314 17.27 -21.58 9.98
N THR A 315 18.46 -21.19 9.48
CA THR A 315 19.25 -20.03 9.89
C THR A 315 18.92 -18.75 9.11
N HIS A 316 18.08 -18.82 8.07
CA HIS A 316 17.69 -17.65 7.28
C HIS A 316 16.77 -16.74 8.11
N ALA A 317 16.87 -15.42 7.98
CA ALA A 317 16.06 -14.48 8.76
C ALA A 317 14.54 -14.75 8.65
N PHE A 318 14.07 -15.10 7.45
CA PHE A 318 12.68 -15.49 7.20
C PHE A 318 12.23 -16.76 7.94
N ALA A 319 13.13 -17.60 8.45
CA ALA A 319 12.74 -18.74 9.29
C ALA A 319 12.21 -18.30 10.67
N HIS A 320 12.42 -17.04 11.06
CA HIS A 320 12.08 -16.51 12.39
C HIS A 320 10.91 -15.51 12.41
N THR A 321 10.31 -15.20 11.25
CA THR A 321 9.03 -14.48 11.13
C THR A 321 7.91 -15.21 11.87
N ARG A 322 6.94 -14.50 12.42
CA ARG A 322 5.79 -15.07 13.14
C ARG A 322 4.49 -14.63 12.51
N LEU A 323 3.50 -15.52 12.47
CA LEU A 323 2.14 -15.22 11.99
C LEU A 323 2.18 -14.51 10.63
N THR A 324 1.80 -13.23 10.58
CA THR A 324 1.65 -12.41 9.37
C THR A 324 2.82 -11.44 9.11
N ASP A 325 3.95 -11.59 9.81
CA ASP A 325 5.18 -10.79 9.61
C ASP A 325 5.73 -10.90 8.16
#